data_AF-A0A4Y2AX11-F1
#
_entry.id   AF-A0A4Y2AX11-F1
#
_cell.length_a   1.000
_cell.length_b   1.000
_cell.length_c   1.000
_cell.angle_alpha   90.00
_cell.angle_beta   90.00
_cell.angle_gamma   90.00
#
_symmetry.space_group_name_H-M   'P 1'
#
loop_
_entity.id
_entity.type
_entity.pdbx_description
1 polymer ?
#
loop_
_entity_poly.entity_id
_entity_poly.type
_entity_poly.pdbx_seq_one_letter_code
_entity_poly.pdbx_strand_id
1 'polypeptide(L)'
;MHLPFYTTAENFQLYIVDAYVKTEGSRLNYLRHNKNDLRVELYEGLLDALQTEATNNGSKMGKLIILLSSFQGSLRYMRQNYQDAMTIVRKYRRKDLFVTFTCNTTWPEILNSLESRQRPKNQPDIVVRIFKIKLT
;
A
#
# COMPACT_ATOMS: atom_id res chain seq x y z
N MET A 1 -25.81 10.55 33.33
CA MET A 1 -24.75 9.57 33.01
C MET A 1 -23.86 10.19 31.95
N HIS A 2 -22.76 10.83 32.36
CA HIS A 2 -21.87 11.59 31.47
C HIS A 2 -21.01 10.61 30.66
N LEU A 3 -21.20 10.58 29.33
CA LEU A 3 -20.26 9.91 28.43
C LEU A 3 -19.08 10.87 28.13
N PRO A 4 -17.83 10.45 28.34
CA PRO A 4 -16.68 11.33 28.16
C PRO A 4 -16.34 11.45 26.68
N PHE A 5 -16.44 12.66 26.14
CA PHE A 5 -16.10 13.06 24.77
C PHE A 5 -14.58 13.03 24.44
N TYR A 6 -13.78 12.22 25.13
CA TYR A 6 -12.30 12.31 25.07
C TYR A 6 -11.61 11.27 24.16
N THR A 7 -12.33 10.39 23.45
CA THR A 7 -11.75 9.28 22.67
C THR A 7 -11.80 9.44 21.15
N THR A 8 -12.08 10.62 20.61
CA THR A 8 -12.25 10.81 19.15
C THR A 8 -10.95 10.65 18.34
N ALA A 9 -9.79 10.93 18.96
CA ALA A 9 -8.52 11.02 18.25
C ALA A 9 -7.85 9.65 17.97
N GLU A 10 -7.97 8.68 18.88
CA GLU A 10 -7.51 7.30 18.64
C GLU A 10 -8.42 6.59 17.63
N ASN A 11 -9.72 6.93 17.62
CA ASN A 11 -10.68 6.38 16.68
C ASN A 11 -10.44 6.83 15.23
N PHE A 12 -9.82 7.98 14.99
CA PHE A 12 -9.57 8.47 13.63
C PHE A 12 -8.56 7.59 12.88
N GLN A 13 -7.48 7.17 13.54
CA GLN A 13 -6.50 6.27 12.94
C GLN A 13 -7.12 4.90 12.62
N LEU A 14 -7.91 4.34 13.54
CA LEU A 14 -8.65 3.10 13.28
C LEU A 14 -9.63 3.25 12.12
N TYR A 15 -10.34 4.38 12.04
CA TYR A 15 -11.28 4.66 10.96
C TYR A 15 -10.59 4.70 9.60
N ILE A 16 -9.43 5.36 9.49
CA ILE A 16 -8.65 5.40 8.24
C ILE A 16 -8.24 3.99 7.83
N VAL A 17 -7.72 3.19 8.77
CA VAL A 17 -7.29 1.81 8.50
C VAL A 17 -8.48 0.96 8.04
N ASP A 18 -9.62 1.05 8.72
CA ASP A 18 -10.83 0.31 8.36
C ASP A 18 -11.38 0.72 6.99
N ALA A 19 -11.44 2.02 6.70
CA ALA A 19 -11.85 2.53 5.39
C ALA A 19 -10.90 2.05 4.27
N TYR A 20 -9.59 2.04 4.53
CA TYR A 20 -8.60 1.53 3.58
C TYR A 20 -8.79 0.03 3.32
N VAL A 21 -8.94 -0.78 4.38
CA VAL A 21 -9.15 -2.24 4.27
C VAL A 21 -10.43 -2.55 3.49
N LYS A 22 -11.52 -1.81 3.74
CA LYS A 22 -12.77 -1.97 2.98
C LYS A 22 -12.61 -1.64 1.50
N THR A 23 -11.86 -0.56 1.20
CA THR A 23 -11.59 -0.14 -0.17
C THR A 23 -10.74 -1.18 -0.90
N GLU A 24 -9.67 -1.67 -0.27
CA GLU A 24 -8.81 -2.71 -0.84
C GLU A 24 -9.54 -4.05 -0.98
N GLY A 25 -10.37 -4.42 -0.02
CA GLY A 25 -11.25 -5.59 -0.11
C GLY A 25 -12.20 -5.49 -1.31
N SER A 26 -12.78 -4.32 -1.55
CA SER A 26 -13.65 -4.07 -2.71
C SER A 26 -12.88 -4.18 -4.04
N ARG A 27 -11.65 -3.65 -4.11
CA ARG A 27 -10.77 -3.80 -5.29
C ARG A 27 -10.41 -5.25 -5.57
N LEU A 28 -10.04 -6.01 -4.54
CA LEU A 28 -9.76 -7.44 -4.68
C LEU A 28 -10.99 -8.22 -5.13
N ASN A 29 -12.17 -7.86 -4.61
CA ASN A 29 -13.41 -8.48 -5.01
C ASN A 29 -13.72 -8.22 -6.49
N TYR A 30 -13.51 -6.98 -6.95
CA TYR A 30 -13.63 -6.61 -8.36
C TYR A 30 -12.69 -7.46 -9.25
N LEU A 31 -11.40 -7.57 -8.88
CA LEU A 31 -10.43 -8.39 -9.62
C LEU A 31 -10.80 -9.89 -9.65
N ARG A 32 -11.50 -10.38 -8.63
CA ARG A 32 -11.93 -11.78 -8.56
C ARG A 32 -13.10 -12.09 -9.51
N HIS A 33 -14.00 -11.12 -9.70
CA HIS A 33 -15.23 -11.27 -10.49
C HIS A 33 -15.03 -10.87 -11.96
N ASN A 34 -14.28 -9.81 -12.24
CA ASN A 34 -14.11 -9.26 -13.60
C ASN A 34 -12.88 -9.83 -14.32
N LYS A 35 -12.57 -11.10 -14.09
CA LYS A 35 -11.39 -11.74 -14.66
C LYS A 35 -11.45 -11.89 -16.17
N ASN A 36 -12.63 -12.03 -16.75
CA ASN A 36 -12.79 -12.25 -18.20
C ASN A 36 -12.45 -10.99 -19.00
N ASP A 37 -12.72 -9.80 -18.44
CA ASP A 37 -12.41 -8.51 -19.07
C ASP A 37 -10.94 -8.09 -18.88
N LEU A 38 -10.32 -8.58 -17.80
CA LEU A 38 -8.88 -8.49 -17.60
C LEU A 38 -8.23 -9.51 -18.55
N ARG A 39 -7.12 -9.17 -19.22
CA ARG A 39 -6.43 -10.01 -20.24
C ARG A 39 -5.91 -11.37 -19.70
N VAL A 40 -6.80 -12.23 -19.23
CA VAL A 40 -6.54 -13.56 -18.69
C VAL A 40 -6.30 -14.55 -19.82
N GLU A 41 -6.78 -14.25 -21.04
CA GLU A 41 -6.48 -15.01 -22.27
C GLU A 41 -4.98 -15.27 -22.47
N LEU A 42 -4.12 -14.32 -22.11
CA LEU A 42 -2.65 -14.47 -22.19
C LEU A 42 -2.11 -15.57 -21.25
N TYR A 43 -2.87 -15.95 -20.24
CA TYR A 43 -2.49 -16.89 -19.19
C TYR A 43 -3.30 -18.19 -19.20
N GLU A 44 -4.29 -18.33 -20.11
CA GLU A 44 -5.07 -19.57 -20.32
C GLU A 44 -4.13 -20.76 -20.59
N GLY A 45 -3.16 -20.62 -21.49
CA GLY A 45 -2.21 -21.70 -21.78
C GLY A 45 -1.31 -22.10 -20.60
N LEU A 46 -1.02 -21.17 -19.69
CA LEU A 46 -0.31 -21.47 -18.44
C LEU A 46 -1.23 -22.20 -17.44
N LEU A 47 -2.51 -21.84 -17.40
CA LEU A 47 -3.51 -22.51 -16.58
C LEU A 47 -3.70 -23.96 -17.02
N ASP A 48 -3.80 -24.21 -18.32
CA ASP A 48 -3.97 -25.55 -18.89
C ASP A 48 -2.78 -26.46 -18.57
N ALA A 49 -1.56 -25.94 -18.68
CA ALA A 49 -0.34 -26.67 -18.32
C ALA A 49 -0.34 -27.06 -16.83
N LEU A 50 -0.62 -26.10 -15.94
CA LEU A 50 -0.67 -26.33 -14.49
C LEU A 50 -1.81 -27.29 -14.10
N GLN A 51 -2.94 -27.21 -14.79
CA GLN A 51 -4.08 -28.10 -14.57
C GLN A 51 -3.72 -29.53 -14.96
N THR A 52 -3.02 -29.72 -16.08
CA THR A 52 -2.55 -31.04 -16.53
C THR A 52 -1.57 -31.66 -15.53
N GLU A 53 -0.64 -30.87 -15.01
CA GLU A 53 0.28 -31.32 -13.94
C GLU A 53 -0.45 -31.67 -12.64
N ALA A 54 -1.43 -30.86 -12.24
CA ALA A 54 -2.21 -31.12 -11.03
C ALA A 54 -3.04 -32.41 -11.14
N THR A 55 -3.65 -32.66 -12.31
CA THR A 55 -4.37 -33.92 -12.57
C THR A 55 -3.47 -35.14 -12.54
N ASN A 56 -2.25 -35.03 -13.08
CA ASN A 56 -1.25 -36.11 -13.05
C ASN A 56 -0.81 -36.43 -11.60
N ASN A 57 -0.79 -35.43 -10.72
CA ASN A 57 -0.43 -35.57 -9.32
C ASN A 57 -1.64 -35.83 -8.39
N GLY A 58 -2.84 -36.10 -8.95
CA GLY A 58 -4.06 -36.38 -8.18
C GLY A 58 -4.56 -35.22 -7.30
N SER A 59 -4.10 -33.99 -7.55
CA SER A 59 -4.39 -32.81 -6.73
C SER A 59 -5.42 -31.90 -7.41
N LYS A 60 -6.36 -31.34 -6.64
CA LYS A 60 -7.32 -30.37 -7.17
C LYS A 60 -6.71 -28.97 -7.20
N MET A 61 -6.61 -28.37 -8.38
CA MET A 61 -6.09 -27.01 -8.54
C MET A 61 -7.10 -25.98 -7.99
N GLY A 62 -6.62 -25.03 -7.18
CA GLY A 62 -7.41 -23.87 -6.77
C GLY A 62 -7.59 -22.83 -7.89
N LYS A 63 -8.43 -21.82 -7.67
CA LYS A 63 -8.61 -20.73 -8.65
C LYS A 63 -7.37 -19.84 -8.67
N LEU A 64 -6.58 -19.90 -9.74
CA LEU A 64 -5.45 -18.98 -9.92
C LEU A 64 -5.94 -17.53 -10.00
N ILE A 65 -5.44 -16.66 -9.13
CA ILE A 65 -5.71 -15.22 -9.17
C ILE A 65 -4.40 -14.50 -9.42
N ILE A 66 -4.27 -13.91 -10.61
CA ILE A 66 -3.14 -13.06 -10.93
C ILE A 66 -3.50 -11.64 -10.53
N LEU A 67 -2.79 -11.11 -9.53
CA LEU A 67 -2.91 -9.70 -9.14
C LEU A 67 -2.19 -8.82 -10.17
N LEU A 68 -2.84 -7.73 -10.58
CA LEU A 68 -2.23 -6.72 -11.44
C LEU A 68 -1.14 -5.94 -10.70
N SER A 69 -0.24 -5.30 -11.46
CA SER A 69 0.79 -4.43 -10.87
C SER A 69 0.22 -3.19 -10.18
N SER A 70 -1.04 -2.82 -10.46
CA SER A 70 -1.75 -1.77 -9.73
C SER A 70 -2.08 -2.13 -8.28
N PHE A 71 -1.97 -3.41 -7.89
CA PHE A 71 -2.17 -3.86 -6.52
C PHE A 71 -0.85 -3.79 -5.76
N GLN A 72 -0.75 -2.85 -4.82
CA GLN A 72 0.45 -2.65 -4.01
C GLN A 72 0.78 -3.91 -3.19
N GLY A 73 2.05 -4.32 -3.24
CA GLY A 73 2.52 -5.55 -2.58
C GLY A 73 2.33 -6.84 -3.39
N SER A 74 1.69 -6.80 -4.57
CA SER A 74 1.69 -7.95 -5.48
C SER A 74 3.09 -8.22 -6.04
N LEU A 75 3.33 -9.47 -6.47
CA LEU A 75 4.56 -9.85 -7.17
C LEU A 75 4.80 -8.97 -8.41
N ARG A 76 3.73 -8.60 -9.14
CA ARG A 76 3.83 -7.74 -10.32
C ARG A 76 4.16 -6.30 -9.97
N TYR A 77 3.58 -5.76 -8.89
CA TYR A 77 3.93 -4.44 -8.37
C TYR A 77 5.42 -4.37 -8.00
N MET A 78 5.93 -5.38 -7.29
CA MET A 78 7.36 -5.42 -6.93
C MET A 78 8.27 -5.54 -8.16
N ARG A 79 7.90 -6.38 -9.14
CA ARG A 79 8.67 -6.50 -10.40
C ARG A 79 8.69 -5.20 -11.19
N GLN A 80 7.55 -4.51 -11.28
CA GLN A 80 7.47 -3.21 -11.94
C GLN A 80 8.36 -2.17 -11.24
N ASN A 81 8.24 -2.04 -9.91
CA ASN A 81 9.08 -1.13 -9.14
C ASN A 81 10.58 -1.41 -9.30
N TYR A 82 10.96 -2.69 -9.37
CA TYR A 82 12.34 -3.08 -9.62
C TYR A 82 12.80 -2.65 -11.03
N GLN A 83 12.00 -2.89 -12.06
CA GLN A 83 12.31 -2.47 -13.43
C GLN A 83 12.42 -0.95 -13.56
N ASP A 84 11.53 -0.21 -12.89
CA ASP A 84 11.57 1.25 -12.84
C ASP A 84 12.84 1.75 -12.15
N ALA A 85 13.19 1.17 -10.99
CA ALA A 85 14.43 1.47 -10.28
C ALA A 85 15.66 1.17 -11.16
N MET A 86 15.69 0.03 -11.85
CA MET A 86 16.78 -0.32 -12.77
C MET A 86 16.87 0.64 -13.95
N THR A 87 15.74 1.15 -14.43
CA THR A 87 15.70 2.17 -15.50
C THR A 87 16.31 3.48 -15.03
N ILE A 88 16.00 3.91 -13.80
CA ILE A 88 16.60 5.09 -13.18
C ILE A 88 18.12 4.90 -13.01
N VAL A 89 18.56 3.75 -12.49
CA VAL A 89 19.98 3.43 -12.31
C VAL A 89 20.72 3.38 -13.65
N ARG A 90 20.10 2.84 -14.70
CA ARG A 90 20.68 2.86 -16.05
C ARG A 90 20.84 4.28 -16.58
N LYS A 91 19.86 5.16 -16.35
CA LYS A 91 19.87 6.54 -16.84
C LYS A 91 20.85 7.44 -16.08
N TYR A 92 20.87 7.36 -14.76
CA TYR A 92 21.63 8.28 -13.88
C TYR A 92 22.87 7.64 -13.23
N ARG A 93 23.22 6.42 -13.65
CA ARG A 93 24.26 5.56 -13.04
C ARG A 93 23.97 5.21 -11.58
N ARG A 94 24.86 4.41 -10.98
CA ARG A 94 24.73 3.92 -9.61
C ARG A 94 24.69 5.11 -8.65
N LYS A 95 23.66 5.18 -7.79
CA LYS A 95 23.65 6.15 -6.69
C LYS A 95 24.63 5.67 -5.62
N ASP A 96 25.64 6.47 -5.34
CA ASP A 96 26.62 6.18 -4.27
C ASP A 96 26.21 6.79 -2.92
N LEU A 97 25.13 7.57 -2.87
CA LEU A 97 24.63 8.22 -1.66
C LEU A 97 23.18 7.84 -1.38
N PHE A 98 22.95 7.30 -0.17
CA PHE A 98 21.63 7.14 0.41
C PHE A 98 21.49 8.12 1.59
N VAL A 99 20.58 9.09 1.46
CA VAL A 99 20.28 10.07 2.51
C VAL A 99 18.97 9.69 3.17
N THR A 100 19.00 9.48 4.48
CA THR A 100 17.81 9.24 5.29
C THR A 100 17.48 10.50 6.07
N PHE A 101 16.30 11.06 5.85
CA PHE A 101 15.76 12.16 6.66
C PHE A 101 14.78 11.59 7.69
N THR A 102 14.97 11.93 8.95
CA THR A 102 14.08 11.52 10.04
C THR A 102 13.27 12.71 10.51
N CYS A 103 11.96 12.51 10.70
CA CYS A 103 11.09 13.53 11.28
C CYS A 103 11.16 13.45 12.81
N ASN A 104 11.31 14.59 13.48
CA ASN A 104 11.20 14.66 14.93
C ASN A 104 9.84 15.27 15.32
N THR A 105 9.05 14.54 16.10
CA THR A 105 7.72 14.98 16.54
C THR A 105 7.74 16.05 17.62
N THR A 106 8.91 16.38 18.19
CA THR A 106 9.06 17.43 19.22
C THR A 106 9.45 18.79 18.65
N TRP A 107 9.46 18.96 17.33
CA TRP A 107 9.73 20.25 16.71
C TRP A 107 8.74 21.33 17.15
N PRO A 108 9.21 22.55 17.45
CA PRO A 108 8.35 23.63 17.94
C PRO A 108 7.29 24.02 16.91
N GLU A 109 7.56 23.89 15.61
CA GLU A 109 6.57 24.14 14.56
C GLU A 109 5.37 23.18 14.66
N ILE A 110 5.63 21.91 15.05
CA ILE A 110 4.58 20.91 15.25
C ILE A 110 3.82 21.25 16.53
N LEU A 111 4.52 21.54 17.63
CA LEU A 111 3.89 21.83 18.91
C LEU A 111 3.05 23.12 18.87
N ASN A 112 3.52 24.16 18.17
CA ASN A 112 2.82 25.44 18.05
C ASN A 112 1.60 25.39 17.13
N SER A 113 1.55 24.43 16.20
CA SER A 113 0.39 24.24 15.31
C SER A 113 -0.67 23.31 15.88
N LEU A 114 -0.39 22.66 17.01
CA LEU A 114 -1.33 21.81 17.74
C LEU A 114 -2.11 22.65 18.75
N GLU A 115 -3.41 22.34 18.90
CA GLU A 115 -4.21 22.88 19.99
C GLU A 115 -3.73 22.33 21.35
N SER A 116 -3.99 23.07 22.42
CA SER A 116 -3.44 22.89 23.78
C SER A 116 -3.64 21.52 24.46
N ARG A 117 -4.30 20.56 23.81
CA ARG A 117 -4.50 19.18 24.29
C ARG A 117 -4.27 18.09 23.23
N GLN A 118 -3.87 18.44 22.01
CA GLN A 118 -3.68 17.47 20.93
C GLN A 118 -2.24 16.92 20.92
N ARG A 119 -2.10 15.61 20.75
CA ARG A 119 -0.79 14.97 20.60
C ARG A 119 -0.39 14.92 19.12
N PRO A 120 0.90 15.09 18.75
CA PRO A 120 1.35 15.02 17.36
C PRO A 120 0.89 13.75 16.64
N LYS A 121 0.88 12.61 17.34
CA LYS A 121 0.40 11.33 16.81
C LYS A 121 -1.03 11.35 16.29
N ASN A 122 -1.88 12.22 16.84
CA ASN A 122 -3.29 12.31 16.49
C ASN A 122 -3.55 13.25 15.30
N GLN A 123 -2.55 14.03 14.89
CA GLN A 123 -2.61 14.98 13.77
C GLN A 123 -1.47 14.69 12.78
N PRO A 124 -1.49 13.50 12.13
CA PRO A 124 -0.41 13.12 11.21
C PRO A 124 -0.27 14.11 10.05
N ASP A 125 -1.37 14.75 9.61
CA ASP A 125 -1.36 15.71 8.51
C ASP A 125 -0.48 16.93 8.80
N ILE A 126 -0.53 17.45 10.03
CA ILE A 126 0.30 18.57 10.49
C ILE A 126 1.78 18.17 10.48
N VAL A 127 2.09 16.99 11.04
CA VAL A 127 3.45 16.46 11.12
C VAL A 127 4.03 16.28 9.71
N VAL A 128 3.27 15.67 8.79
CA VAL A 128 3.68 15.44 7.39
C VAL A 128 3.89 16.76 6.67
N ARG A 129 3.02 17.76 6.86
CA ARG A 129 3.15 19.07 6.23
C ARG A 129 4.41 19.80 6.69
N ILE A 130 4.69 19.80 8.00
CA ILE A 130 5.89 20.45 8.54
C ILE A 130 7.16 19.70 8.13
N PHE A 131 7.13 18.37 8.11
CA PHE A 131 8.24 17.57 7.59
C PHE A 131 8.54 17.90 6.13
N LYS A 132 7.49 18.03 5.30
CA LYS A 132 7.64 18.45 3.91
C LYS A 132 8.28 19.84 3.78
N ILE A 133 7.82 20.82 4.57
CA ILE A 133 8.39 22.18 4.60
C ILE A 133 9.87 22.16 4.97
N LYS A 134 10.30 21.29 5.89
CA LYS A 134 11.72 21.16 6.28
C LYS A 134 12.60 20.52 5.21
N LEU A 135 12.01 19.76 4.28
CA LEU A 135 12.73 19.07 3.21
C LEU A 135 12.82 19.88 1.91
N THR A 136 11.98 20.90 1.74
CA THR A 136 11.99 21.85 0.61
C THR A 136 12.71 23.13 0.98
#